data_AF-H2CSN4-F1
#
_entry.id   AF-H2CSN4-F1
#
_cell.length_a   1.000
_cell.length_b   1.000
_cell.length_c   1.000
_cell.angle_alpha   90.00
_cell.angle_beta   90.00
_cell.angle_gamma   90.00
#
_symmetry.space_group_name_H-M   'P 1'
#
loop_
_entity.id
_entity.type
_entity.pdbx_description
1 polymer ?
#
loop_
_entity_poly.entity_id
_entity_poly.type
_entity_poly.pdbx_seq_one_letter_code
_entity_poly.pdbx_strand_id
1 'polypeptide(L)'
;AISESMSRAEEAASKIDIPELFEECNETFTIPKVTLNYFFSHGRLQNENDYGSKCFVHCLTDRSGEIDSDGNFDVDLIKVMTRRFPNETNIEGLNEMVETCVADRGETDFCERAYGLVSCLVKEKLARLGNSH
;
A
#
# COMPACT_ATOMS: atom_id res chain seq x y z
N ALA A 1 24.28 0.38 8.45
CA ALA A 1 23.44 0.12 9.63
C ALA A 1 22.03 0.54 9.29
N ILE A 2 21.02 -0.26 9.64
CA ILE A 2 19.61 0.11 9.47
C ILE A 2 19.30 1.20 10.52
N SER A 3 18.54 2.24 10.16
CA SER A 3 18.15 3.30 11.11
C SER A 3 17.24 2.74 12.20
N GLU A 4 17.18 3.41 13.35
CA GLU A 4 16.24 3.04 14.42
C GLU A 4 14.77 3.10 13.95
N SER A 5 14.42 4.06 13.09
CA SER A 5 13.08 4.17 12.50
C SER A 5 12.75 2.96 11.64
N MET A 6 13.65 2.56 10.75
CA MET A 6 13.47 1.41 9.87
C MET A 6 13.42 0.09 10.66
N SER A 7 14.20 -0.03 11.74
CA SER A 7 14.12 -1.19 12.64
C SER A 7 12.73 -1.29 13.30
N ARG A 8 12.14 -0.16 13.72
CA ARG A 8 10.78 -0.15 14.28
C ARG A 8 9.73 -0.50 13.22
N ALA A 9 9.88 -0.01 11.99
CA ALA A 9 8.99 -0.34 10.88
C ALA A 9 9.03 -1.84 10.55
N GLU A 10 10.22 -2.45 10.50
CA GLU A 10 10.36 -3.90 10.28
C GLU A 10 9.70 -4.71 11.40
N GLU A 11 9.90 -4.31 12.66
CA GLU A 11 9.26 -4.95 13.81
C GLU A 11 7.74 -4.81 13.77
N ALA A 12 7.22 -3.61 13.50
CA ALA A 12 5.79 -3.35 13.38
C ALA A 12 5.17 -4.23 12.28
N ALA A 13 5.76 -4.20 11.08
CA ALA A 13 5.27 -5.00 9.96
C ALA A 13 5.42 -6.51 10.17
N SER A 14 6.32 -6.97 11.05
CA SER A 14 6.45 -8.40 11.38
C SER A 14 5.31 -8.92 12.25
N LYS A 15 4.58 -8.02 12.92
CA LYS A 15 3.43 -8.34 13.77
C LYS A 15 2.10 -8.33 13.00
N ILE A 16 2.11 -7.90 11.74
CA ILE A 16 0.91 -7.82 10.92
C ILE A 16 0.60 -9.20 10.35
N ASP A 17 -0.54 -9.76 10.74
CA ASP A 17 -1.12 -10.94 10.09
C ASP A 17 -1.91 -10.47 8.85
N ILE A 18 -1.30 -10.63 7.67
CA ILE A 18 -1.89 -10.15 6.40
C ILE A 18 -3.23 -10.84 6.10
N PRO A 19 -3.38 -12.18 6.21
CA PRO A 19 -4.68 -12.83 6.10
C PRO A 19 -5.76 -12.25 7.01
N GLU A 20 -5.47 -12.07 8.30
CA GLU A 20 -6.42 -11.54 9.28
C GLU A 20 -6.80 -10.08 8.95
N LEU A 21 -5.82 -9.26 8.60
CA LEU A 21 -6.03 -7.87 8.18
C LEU A 21 -6.94 -7.79 6.94
N PHE A 22 -6.74 -8.67 5.97
CA PHE A 22 -7.60 -8.74 4.77
C PHE A 22 -9.03 -9.16 5.12
N GLU A 23 -9.19 -10.12 6.04
CA GLU A 23 -10.50 -10.57 6.50
C GLU A 23 -11.25 -9.44 7.21
N GLU A 24 -10.61 -8.77 8.17
CA GLU A 24 -11.17 -7.64 8.92
C GLU A 24 -11.66 -6.52 7.98
N CYS A 25 -10.80 -6.10 7.04
CA CYS A 25 -11.17 -5.04 6.11
C CYS A 25 -12.27 -5.45 5.14
N ASN A 26 -12.36 -6.74 4.80
CA ASN A 26 -13.37 -7.26 3.87
C ASN A 26 -14.75 -7.40 4.54
N GLU A 27 -14.81 -7.56 5.87
CA GLU A 27 -16.07 -7.50 6.63
C GLU A 27 -16.74 -6.12 6.53
N THR A 28 -15.93 -5.05 6.50
CA THR A 28 -16.43 -3.68 6.42
C THR A 28 -16.65 -3.23 4.97
N PHE A 29 -15.67 -3.52 4.09
CA PHE A 29 -15.67 -3.12 2.69
C PHE A 29 -15.46 -4.35 1.82
N THR A 30 -16.54 -5.06 1.50
CA THR A 30 -16.44 -6.29 0.73
C THR A 30 -15.85 -6.06 -0.65
N ILE A 31 -14.76 -6.76 -0.95
CA ILE A 31 -14.07 -6.67 -2.23
C ILE A 31 -13.92 -8.06 -2.87
N PRO A 32 -14.35 -8.24 -4.14
CA PRO A 32 -14.11 -9.49 -4.84
C PRO A 32 -12.61 -9.74 -5.04
N LYS A 33 -12.16 -10.97 -4.83
CA LYS A 33 -10.75 -11.37 -5.11
C LYS A 33 -10.29 -11.01 -6.52
N VAL A 34 -11.19 -11.06 -7.51
CA VAL A 34 -10.90 -10.67 -8.90
C VAL A 34 -10.57 -9.18 -9.03
N THR A 35 -11.19 -8.33 -8.21
CA THR A 35 -10.90 -6.89 -8.17
C THR A 35 -9.51 -6.64 -7.59
N LEU A 36 -9.16 -7.33 -6.49
CA LEU A 36 -7.82 -7.27 -5.89
C LEU A 36 -6.73 -7.77 -6.83
N ASN A 37 -6.93 -8.93 -7.46
CA ASN A 37 -5.97 -9.49 -8.41
C ASN A 37 -5.73 -8.55 -9.59
N TYR A 38 -6.79 -7.93 -10.12
CA TYR A 38 -6.66 -6.93 -11.16
C TYR A 38 -5.87 -5.72 -10.66
N PHE A 39 -6.20 -5.20 -9.48
CA PHE A 39 -5.53 -4.06 -8.87
C PHE A 39 -4.02 -4.31 -8.74
N PHE A 40 -3.59 -5.43 -8.15
CA PHE A 40 -2.15 -5.72 -7.99
C PHE A 40 -1.42 -6.02 -9.31
N SER A 41 -2.15 -6.36 -10.37
CA SER A 41 -1.59 -6.63 -11.69
C SER A 41 -1.51 -5.39 -12.60
N HIS A 42 -2.29 -4.34 -12.31
CA HIS A 42 -2.40 -3.14 -13.16
C HIS A 42 -2.14 -1.82 -12.41
N GLY A 43 -2.05 -1.88 -11.08
CA GLY A 43 -1.93 -0.72 -10.20
C GLY A 43 -3.12 0.24 -10.23
N ARG A 44 -4.31 -0.21 -10.67
CA ARG A 44 -5.55 0.58 -10.67
C ARG A 44 -6.77 -0.32 -10.59
N LEU A 45 -7.89 0.20 -10.10
CA LEU A 45 -9.17 -0.51 -10.13
C LEU A 45 -9.69 -0.60 -11.58
N GLN A 46 -10.46 -1.65 -11.88
CA GLN A 46 -11.18 -1.75 -13.16
C GLN A 46 -12.23 -0.64 -13.29
N ASN A 47 -12.95 -0.40 -12.20
CA ASN A 47 -13.86 0.73 -12.03
C ASN A 47 -13.24 1.72 -11.04
N GLU A 48 -12.69 2.82 -11.52
CA GLU A 48 -12.08 3.84 -10.65
C GLU A 48 -13.10 4.68 -9.85
N ASN A 49 -14.40 4.47 -10.07
CA ASN A 49 -15.47 5.05 -9.24
C ASN A 49 -15.92 4.08 -8.13
N ASP A 50 -15.32 2.89 -8.00
CA ASP A 50 -15.64 1.95 -6.93
C ASP A 50 -15.07 2.43 -5.59
N TYR A 51 -15.84 3.29 -4.94
CA TYR A 51 -15.48 3.89 -3.66
C TYR A 51 -15.31 2.84 -2.54
N GLY A 52 -16.10 1.75 -2.55
CA GLY A 52 -15.97 0.67 -1.58
C GLY A 52 -14.61 0.01 -1.64
N SER A 53 -14.13 -0.29 -2.86
CA SER A 53 -12.79 -0.84 -3.07
C SER A 53 -11.67 0.13 -2.66
N LYS A 54 -11.85 1.45 -2.84
CA LYS A 54 -10.89 2.44 -2.35
C LYS A 54 -10.84 2.49 -0.82
N CYS A 55 -12.00 2.40 -0.17
CA CYS A 55 -12.07 2.36 1.28
C CYS A 55 -11.54 1.04 1.86
N PHE A 56 -11.64 -0.07 1.13
CA PHE A 56 -10.93 -1.30 1.48
C PHE A 56 -9.41 -1.08 1.52
N VAL A 57 -8.84 -0.40 0.51
CA VAL A 57 -7.41 -0.05 0.51
C VAL A 57 -7.05 0.86 1.68
N HIS A 58 -7.88 1.86 1.98
CA HIS A 58 -7.70 2.70 3.16
C HIS A 58 -7.70 1.89 4.46
N CYS A 59 -8.64 0.98 4.63
CA CYS A 59 -8.68 0.11 5.80
C CYS A 59 -7.38 -0.68 5.97
N LEU A 60 -6.85 -1.27 4.89
CA LEU A 60 -5.58 -1.99 4.96
C LEU A 60 -4.45 -1.10 5.46
N THR A 61 -4.31 0.10 4.89
CA THR A 61 -3.23 1.02 5.21
C THR A 61 -3.37 1.70 6.57
N ASP A 62 -4.60 1.91 7.05
CA ASP A 62 -4.87 2.45 8.39
C ASP A 62 -4.55 1.39 9.47
N ARG A 63 -5.07 0.18 9.28
CA ARG A 63 -4.86 -0.93 10.23
C ARG A 63 -3.44 -1.45 10.24
N SER A 64 -2.73 -1.41 9.11
CA SER A 64 -1.30 -1.72 9.07
C SER A 64 -0.46 -0.63 9.74
N GLY A 65 -0.97 0.60 9.85
CA GLY A 65 -0.29 1.78 10.39
C GLY A 65 0.50 2.57 9.35
N GLU A 66 0.38 2.25 8.06
CA GLU A 66 1.04 2.98 6.96
C GLU A 66 0.51 4.41 6.81
N ILE A 67 -0.79 4.60 7.09
CA ILE A 67 -1.45 5.90 7.11
C ILE A 67 -2.11 6.05 8.48
N ASP A 68 -1.81 7.11 9.22
CA ASP A 68 -2.48 7.37 10.49
C ASP A 68 -3.88 8.02 10.30
N SER A 69 -4.63 8.16 11.40
CA SER A 69 -5.98 8.73 11.39
C SER A 69 -6.04 10.20 10.93
N ASP A 70 -4.91 10.90 10.93
CA ASP A 70 -4.78 12.28 10.46
C ASP A 70 -4.34 12.33 8.98
N GLY A 71 -4.11 11.17 8.36
CA GLY A 71 -3.71 11.03 6.95
C GLY A 71 -2.21 11.20 6.70
N ASN A 72 -1.38 11.14 7.75
CA ASN A 72 0.07 11.18 7.63
C ASN A 72 0.63 9.80 7.28
N PHE A 73 1.75 9.79 6.56
CA PHE A 73 2.38 8.57 6.08
C PHE A 73 3.54 8.14 6.97
N ASP A 74 3.54 6.89 7.44
CA ASP A 74 4.74 6.24 7.94
C ASP A 74 5.55 5.71 6.74
N VAL A 75 6.45 6.56 6.24
CA VAL A 75 7.26 6.30 5.05
C VAL A 75 8.12 5.03 5.19
N ASP A 76 8.64 4.75 6.38
CA ASP A 76 9.50 3.57 6.58
C ASP A 76 8.66 2.29 6.62
N LEU A 77 7.49 2.33 7.24
CA LEU A 77 6.55 1.22 7.20
C LEU A 77 6.01 0.96 5.79
N ILE A 78 5.67 2.01 5.04
CA ILE A 78 5.25 1.90 3.63
C ILE A 78 6.33 1.20 2.79
N LYS A 79 7.62 1.51 2.99
CA LYS A 79 8.72 0.81 2.30
C LYS A 79 8.73 -0.68 2.63
N VAL A 80 8.61 -1.04 3.91
CA VAL A 80 8.60 -2.44 4.35
C VAL A 80 7.39 -3.19 3.76
N MET A 81 6.20 -2.59 3.84
CA MET A 81 4.96 -3.18 3.34
C MET A 81 4.98 -3.32 1.82
N THR A 82 5.47 -2.32 1.08
CA THR A 82 5.63 -2.37 -0.38
C THR A 82 6.58 -3.48 -0.83
N ARG A 83 7.63 -3.74 -0.05
CA ARG A 83 8.56 -4.86 -0.30
C ARG A 83 7.85 -6.20 -0.09
N ARG A 84 7.01 -6.32 0.94
CA ARG A 84 6.32 -7.55 1.36
C ARG A 84 5.10 -7.91 0.53
N PHE A 85 4.36 -6.93 0.01
CA PHE A 85 3.03 -7.16 -0.58
C PHE A 85 3.00 -6.99 -2.12
N PRO A 86 2.26 -7.81 -2.89
CA PRO A 86 1.55 -9.04 -2.47
C PRO A 86 2.50 -10.21 -2.17
N ASN A 87 3.73 -10.12 -2.66
CA ASN A 87 4.80 -11.08 -2.39
C ASN A 87 6.07 -10.31 -2.06
N GLU A 88 6.92 -10.94 -1.23
CA GLU A 88 8.21 -10.36 -0.89
C GLU A 88 9.09 -10.24 -2.13
N THR A 89 9.59 -9.04 -2.41
CA THR A 89 10.39 -8.78 -3.61
C THR A 89 11.42 -7.70 -3.31
N ASN A 90 12.66 -7.88 -3.76
CA ASN A 90 13.64 -6.80 -3.72
C ASN A 90 13.33 -5.79 -4.84
N ILE A 91 13.15 -4.52 -4.49
CA ILE A 91 12.77 -3.45 -5.42
C ILE A 91 13.94 -2.47 -5.48
N GLU A 92 14.60 -2.39 -6.64
CA GLU A 92 15.65 -1.40 -6.87
C GLU A 92 15.09 0.01 -6.73
N GLY A 93 15.79 0.87 -5.99
CA GLY A 93 15.37 2.25 -5.72
C GLY A 93 14.06 2.40 -4.94
N LEU A 94 13.73 1.42 -4.08
CA LEU A 94 12.54 1.44 -3.21
C LEU A 94 12.33 2.78 -2.48
N ASN A 95 13.40 3.42 -2.00
CA ASN A 95 13.29 4.71 -1.30
C ASN A 95 12.74 5.82 -2.19
N GLU A 96 13.37 6.03 -3.35
CA GLU A 96 12.94 7.02 -4.34
C GLU A 96 11.51 6.75 -4.83
N MET A 97 11.17 5.47 -5.04
CA MET A 97 9.83 5.07 -5.43
C MET A 97 8.77 5.49 -4.40
N VAL A 98 9.01 5.17 -3.13
CA VAL A 98 8.08 5.53 -2.05
C VAL A 98 8.02 7.04 -1.89
N GLU A 99 9.16 7.73 -1.86
CA GLU A 99 9.24 9.20 -1.77
C GLU A 99 8.44 9.89 -2.87
N THR A 100 8.51 9.37 -4.10
CA THR A 100 7.73 9.88 -5.24
C THR A 100 6.23 9.70 -5.02
N CYS A 101 5.79 8.55 -4.51
CA CYS A 101 4.37 8.26 -4.32
C CYS A 101 3.73 8.95 -3.11
N VAL A 102 4.53 9.33 -2.10
CA VAL A 102 4.05 10.08 -0.93
C VAL A 102 4.08 11.60 -1.13
N ALA A 103 4.87 12.10 -2.07
CA ALA A 103 5.02 13.53 -2.34
C ALA A 103 3.74 14.17 -2.94
N ASP A 104 3.49 15.43 -2.57
CA ASP A 104 2.49 16.33 -3.16
C ASP A 104 1.08 15.74 -3.38
N ARG A 105 0.59 14.96 -2.40
CA ARG A 105 -0.76 14.36 -2.42
C ARG A 105 -1.83 15.36 -1.97
N GLY A 106 -2.72 15.76 -2.88
CA GLY A 106 -3.78 16.75 -2.67
C GLY A 106 -5.17 16.19 -2.32
N GLU A 107 -5.32 14.86 -2.24
CA GLU A 107 -6.60 14.22 -1.90
C GLU A 107 -6.95 14.47 -0.43
N THR A 108 -8.18 14.97 -0.21
CA THR A 108 -8.73 15.27 1.13
C THR A 108 -9.55 14.13 1.71
N ASP A 109 -10.08 13.26 0.85
CA ASP A 109 -10.81 12.06 1.27
C ASP A 109 -9.82 10.92 1.58
N PHE A 110 -10.02 10.25 2.71
CA PHE A 110 -9.11 9.21 3.18
C PHE A 110 -9.05 7.99 2.25
N CYS A 111 -10.19 7.59 1.66
CA CYS A 111 -10.26 6.46 0.74
C CYS A 111 -9.56 6.79 -0.59
N GLU A 112 -9.82 7.98 -1.13
CA GLU A 112 -9.12 8.46 -2.33
C GLU A 112 -7.61 8.63 -2.10
N ARG A 113 -7.22 9.14 -0.93
CA ARG A 113 -5.81 9.34 -0.56
C ARG A 113 -5.06 8.01 -0.43
N ALA A 114 -5.62 7.03 0.27
CA ALA A 114 -5.01 5.71 0.38
C ALA A 114 -4.95 5.00 -0.98
N TYR A 115 -6.04 5.03 -1.74
CA TYR A 115 -6.08 4.45 -3.08
C TYR A 115 -5.01 5.06 -3.99
N GLY A 116 -4.89 6.38 -4.02
CA GLY A 116 -3.90 7.06 -4.85
C GLY A 116 -2.47 6.68 -4.48
N LEU A 117 -2.16 6.57 -3.17
CA LEU A 117 -0.84 6.14 -2.69
C LEU A 117 -0.53 4.71 -3.17
N VAL A 118 -1.40 3.75 -2.85
CA VAL A 118 -1.15 2.34 -3.17
C VAL A 118 -1.19 2.10 -4.68
N SER A 119 -2.05 2.81 -5.42
CA SER A 119 -2.05 2.78 -6.89
C SER A 119 -0.71 3.21 -7.46
N CYS A 120 -0.12 4.30 -6.96
CA CYS A 120 1.21 4.75 -7.36
C CYS A 120 2.27 3.69 -7.05
N LEU A 121 2.30 3.16 -5.82
CA LEU A 121 3.28 2.16 -5.38
C LEU A 121 3.23 0.89 -6.23
N VAL A 122 2.02 0.39 -6.53
CA VAL A 122 1.86 -0.81 -7.37
C VAL A 122 2.31 -0.53 -8.81
N LYS A 123 1.95 0.62 -9.41
CA LYS A 123 2.39 0.99 -10.76
C LYS A 123 3.90 1.07 -10.86
N GLU A 124 4.54 1.77 -9.92
CA GLU A 124 5.99 1.90 -9.89
C GLU A 124 6.69 0.56 -9.65
N LYS A 125 6.17 -0.26 -8.72
CA LYS A 125 6.69 -1.61 -8.47
C LYS A 125 6.62 -2.46 -9.75
N LEU A 126 5.50 -2.45 -10.46
CA LEU A 126 5.34 -3.18 -11.72
C LEU A 126 6.31 -2.67 -12.80
N ALA A 127 6.48 -1.35 -12.92
CA ALA A 127 7.40 -0.75 -13.89
C ALA A 127 8.86 -1.16 -13.61
N ARG A 128 9.31 -1.09 -12.36
CA ARG A 128 10.68 -1.44 -11.96
C ARG A 128 10.97 -2.93 -12.16
N LEU A 129 10.02 -3.80 -11.80
CA LEU A 129 10.17 -5.24 -11.98
C LEU A 129 10.10 -5.66 -13.46
N GLY A 130 9.27 -4.99 -14.27
CA GLY A 130 9.19 -5.22 -15.71
C GLY A 130 10.41 -4.72 -16.49
N ASN A 131 11.10 -3.70 -15.98
CA ASN A 131 12.33 -3.13 -16.57
C ASN A 131 13.61 -3.86 -16.13
N SER A 132 13.53 -4.87 -15.26
CA SER A 132 14.69 -5.62 -14.74
C SER A 132 15.24 -6.68 -15.73
N HIS A 133 15.22 -6.38 -17.03
CA HIS A 133 15.67 -7.26 -18.12
C HIS A 133 16.93 -6.75 -18.81
#